data_AF-A0A3B8MQA4-F1
#
_entry.id   AF-A0A3B8MQA4-F1
#
_cell.length_a   1.000
_cell.length_b   1.000
_cell.length_c   1.000
_cell.angle_alpha   90.00
_cell.angle_beta   90.00
_cell.angle_gamma   90.00
#
_symmetry.space_group_name_H-M   'P 1'
#
loop_
_entity.id
_entity.type
_entity.pdbx_description
1 polymer ?
#
loop_
_entity_poly.entity_id
_entity_poly.type
_entity_poly.pdbx_seq_one_letter_code
_entity_poly.pdbx_strand_id
1 'polypeptide(L)'
;NEGTIMVQGTPGQLRRKYSSSVLSVTTSASDAVEAACHSLGLAPRWSSSGVGEIDVPDSATAFSLLSGLGSKVQDFEFRHGTMDDVFLRLTRKGQEK
;
A
#
# COMPACT_ATOMS: atom_id res chain seq x y z
N ASN A 1 22.82 -22.81 15.77
CA ASN A 1 21.96 -21.80 16.41
C ASN A 1 20.82 -21.40 15.49
N GLU A 2 19.73 -22.15 15.62
CA GLU A 2 18.31 -21.78 15.55
C GLU A 2 17.87 -20.67 14.58
N GLY A 3 17.74 -21.01 13.30
CA GLY A 3 16.96 -20.24 12.32
C GLY A 3 15.56 -20.82 12.15
N THR A 4 14.70 -20.73 13.17
CA THR A 4 13.30 -21.16 13.03
C THR A 4 12.48 -20.00 12.48
N ILE A 5 12.22 -19.99 11.17
CA ILE A 5 11.23 -19.09 10.57
C ILE A 5 9.84 -19.58 10.98
N MET A 6 9.33 -19.15 12.13
CA MET A 6 7.95 -19.37 12.54
C MET A 6 7.05 -18.28 11.96
N VAL A 7 6.74 -18.37 10.67
CA VAL A 7 5.47 -17.80 10.19
C VAL A 7 4.80 -18.83 9.30
N GLN A 8 3.76 -19.48 9.83
CA GLN A 8 2.94 -20.41 9.07
C GLN A 8 1.92 -19.64 8.22
N GLY A 9 2.00 -19.80 6.91
CA GLY A 9 1.10 -19.26 5.90
C GLY A 9 1.71 -19.46 4.52
N THR A 10 0.89 -19.61 3.47
CA THR A 10 1.44 -19.67 2.10
C THR A 10 2.13 -18.32 1.76
N PRO A 11 3.10 -18.29 0.84
CA PRO A 11 3.74 -17.04 0.42
C PRO A 11 2.76 -15.91 0.06
N GLY A 12 1.60 -16.26 -0.52
CA GLY A 12 0.52 -15.30 -0.79
C GLY A 12 -0.19 -14.75 0.46
N GLN A 13 -0.32 -15.52 1.53
CA GLN A 13 -0.88 -15.05 2.81
C GLN A 13 0.10 -14.13 3.55
N LEU A 14 1.39 -14.47 3.55
CA LEU A 14 2.46 -13.65 4.10
C LEU A 14 2.56 -12.29 3.41
N ARG A 15 2.52 -12.29 2.06
CA ARG A 15 2.46 -11.05 1.27
C ARG A 15 1.27 -10.18 1.64
N ARG A 16 0.06 -10.75 1.71
CA ARG A 16 -1.14 -9.99 2.12
C ARG A 16 -1.07 -9.42 3.54
N LYS A 17 -0.38 -10.10 4.46
CA LYS A 17 -0.33 -9.70 5.86
C LYS A 17 0.79 -8.70 6.17
N TYR A 18 1.86 -8.68 5.37
CA TYR A 18 3.08 -7.94 5.71
C TYR A 18 3.61 -7.04 4.59
N SER A 19 3.20 -7.23 3.33
CA SER A 19 3.57 -6.31 2.25
C SER A 19 2.59 -5.13 2.25
N SER A 20 3.13 -3.91 2.26
CA SER A 20 2.35 -2.72 1.96
C SER A 20 2.39 -2.54 0.45
N SER A 21 1.22 -2.54 -0.19
CA SER A 21 1.13 -2.14 -1.59
C SER A 21 0.98 -0.63 -1.66
N VAL A 22 1.51 -0.03 -2.72
CA VAL A 22 1.45 1.42 -2.92
C VAL A 22 0.68 1.71 -4.18
N LEU A 23 -0.32 2.58 -4.08
CA LEU A 23 -1.02 3.16 -5.21
C LEU A 23 -0.53 4.59 -5.39
N SER A 24 0.11 4.87 -6.51
CA SER A 24 0.50 6.22 -6.91
C SER A 24 -0.54 6.76 -7.89
N VAL A 25 -1.00 7.99 -7.69
CA VAL A 25 -1.98 8.66 -8.56
C VAL A 25 -1.52 10.05 -8.94
N THR A 26 -1.71 10.39 -10.21
CA THR A 26 -1.58 11.76 -10.72
C THR A 26 -2.99 12.31 -10.92
N THR A 27 -3.28 13.48 -10.33
CA THR A 27 -4.62 14.09 -10.39
C THR A 27 -4.53 15.61 -10.28
N SER A 28 -5.50 16.31 -10.86
CA SER A 28 -5.71 17.74 -10.61
C SER A 28 -6.76 17.99 -9.51
N ALA A 29 -7.32 16.92 -8.93
CA ALA A 29 -8.35 16.97 -7.91
C ALA A 29 -7.85 16.26 -6.63
N SER A 30 -6.74 16.75 -6.08
CA SER A 30 -6.11 16.19 -4.87
C SER A 30 -7.08 16.09 -3.70
N ASP A 31 -7.93 17.10 -3.48
CA ASP A 31 -8.93 17.10 -2.41
C ASP A 31 -9.94 15.94 -2.54
N ALA A 32 -10.30 15.56 -3.77
CA ALA A 32 -11.19 14.43 -4.00
C ALA A 32 -10.52 13.09 -3.66
N VAL A 33 -9.22 12.98 -3.96
CA VAL A 33 -8.41 11.82 -3.58
C VAL A 33 -8.26 11.75 -2.07
N GLU A 34 -8.00 12.87 -1.40
CA GLU A 34 -7.92 12.92 0.07
C GLU A 34 -9.23 12.50 0.72
N ALA A 35 -10.36 13.04 0.28
CA ALA A 35 -11.67 12.68 0.82
C ALA A 35 -11.96 11.18 0.64
N ALA A 36 -11.66 10.63 -0.55
CA ALA A 36 -11.82 9.20 -0.82
C ALA A 36 -10.92 8.35 0.10
N CYS A 37 -9.66 8.72 0.28
CA CYS A 37 -8.73 8.01 1.16
C CYS A 37 -9.18 8.07 2.63
N HIS A 38 -9.54 9.25 3.13
CA HIS A 38 -10.00 9.42 4.50
C HIS A 38 -11.26 8.62 4.81
N SER A 39 -12.17 8.47 3.84
CA SER A 39 -13.37 7.61 4.00
C SER A 39 -13.04 6.13 4.24
N LEU A 40 -11.84 5.70 3.85
CA LEU A 40 -11.30 4.35 4.06
C LEU A 40 -10.26 4.28 5.19
N GLY A 41 -10.03 5.37 5.92
CA GLY A 41 -9.00 5.45 6.96
C GLY A 41 -7.57 5.47 6.41
N LEU A 42 -7.38 5.85 5.16
CA LEU A 42 -6.08 5.96 4.50
C LEU A 42 -5.63 7.43 4.43
N ALA A 43 -4.32 7.65 4.45
CA ALA A 43 -3.72 8.98 4.36
C ALA A 43 -2.77 9.05 3.15
N PRO A 44 -3.14 9.78 2.08
CA PRO A 44 -2.27 9.98 0.93
C PRO A 44 -1.09 10.88 1.31
N ARG A 45 0.09 10.59 0.75
CA ARG A 45 1.27 11.46 0.80
C ARG A 45 1.47 12.11 -0.55
N TRP A 46 1.53 13.43 -0.59
CA TRP A 46 1.73 14.17 -1.84
C TRP A 46 3.19 14.56 -2.05
N SER A 47 3.68 14.35 -3.26
CA SER A 47 4.96 14.90 -3.70
C SER A 47 4.80 16.36 -4.13
N SER A 48 5.91 17.10 -4.19
CA SER A 48 5.95 18.44 -4.79
C SER A 48 5.64 18.45 -6.29
N SER A 49 5.66 17.29 -6.96
CA SER A 49 5.28 17.11 -8.35
C SER A 49 3.79 16.80 -8.56
N GLY A 50 2.98 16.78 -7.50
CA GLY A 50 1.53 16.54 -7.59
C GLY A 50 1.14 15.07 -7.72
N VAL A 51 2.04 14.15 -7.40
CA VAL A 51 1.77 12.71 -7.35
C VAL A 51 1.40 12.33 -5.92
N GLY A 52 0.25 11.68 -5.75
CA GLY A 52 -0.22 11.17 -4.46
C GLY A 52 0.14 9.70 -4.30
N GLU A 53 0.90 9.35 -3.27
CA GLU A 53 1.19 7.96 -2.87
C GLU A 53 0.27 7.53 -1.74
N ILE A 54 -0.41 6.40 -1.92
CA ILE A 54 -1.37 5.85 -0.97
C ILE A 54 -0.93 4.44 -0.61
N ASP A 55 -0.60 4.23 0.67
CA ASP A 55 -0.41 2.89 1.20
C ASP A 55 -1.76 2.17 1.24
N VAL A 56 -1.92 1.13 0.44
CA VAL A 56 -3.15 0.34 0.33
C VAL A 56 -2.89 -1.11 0.75
N PRO A 57 -3.86 -1.76 1.41
CA PRO A 57 -3.68 -3.12 1.90
C PRO A 57 -3.61 -4.15 0.75
N ASP A 58 -4.35 -3.90 -0.33
CA ASP A 58 -4.47 -4.82 -1.46
C ASP A 58 -4.97 -4.12 -2.73
N SER A 59 -4.94 -4.86 -3.84
CA SER A 59 -5.40 -4.40 -5.15
C SER A 59 -6.90 -4.13 -5.21
N ALA A 60 -7.73 -4.78 -4.37
CA ALA A 60 -9.17 -4.55 -4.37
C ALA A 60 -9.50 -3.17 -3.78
N THR A 61 -8.78 -2.76 -2.73
CA THR A 61 -8.86 -1.42 -2.15
C THR A 61 -8.37 -0.36 -3.16
N ALA A 62 -7.24 -0.61 -3.83
CA ALA A 62 -6.74 0.27 -4.88
C ALA A 62 -7.76 0.45 -6.03
N PHE A 63 -8.33 -0.66 -6.49
CA PHE A 63 -9.35 -0.64 -7.55
C PHE A 63 -10.62 0.10 -7.13
N SER A 64 -11.06 -0.05 -5.89
CA SER A 64 -12.24 0.64 -5.36
C SER A 64 -12.02 2.15 -5.30
N LEU A 65 -10.84 2.60 -4.88
CA LEU A 65 -10.44 4.01 -4.92
C LEU A 65 -10.46 4.57 -6.34
N LEU A 66 -9.77 3.90 -7.27
CA LEU A 66 -9.71 4.32 -8.67
C LEU A 66 -11.11 4.39 -9.30
N SER A 67 -11.97 3.41 -9.02
CA SER A 67 -13.35 3.38 -9.53
C SER A 67 -14.20 4.53 -9.00
N GLY A 68 -14.06 4.88 -7.72
CA GLY A 68 -14.78 5.99 -7.11
C GLY A 68 -14.31 7.37 -7.60
N LEU A 69 -13.02 7.49 -7.93
CA LEU A 69 -12.43 8.73 -8.44
C LEU A 69 -12.67 8.93 -9.94
N GLY A 70 -12.72 7.84 -10.72
CA GLY A 70 -13.02 7.85 -12.15
C GLY A 70 -12.10 8.79 -12.93
N SER A 71 -12.68 9.65 -13.75
CA SER A 71 -11.95 10.62 -14.60
C SER A 71 -11.17 11.69 -13.84
N LYS A 72 -11.24 11.73 -12.51
CA LYS A 72 -10.41 12.61 -11.68
C LYS A 72 -8.96 12.12 -11.61
N VAL A 73 -8.71 10.84 -11.88
CA VAL A 73 -7.35 10.29 -11.96
C VAL A 73 -6.86 10.39 -13.41
N GLN A 74 -5.72 11.05 -13.60
CA GLN A 74 -5.10 11.25 -14.91
C GLN A 74 -4.17 10.08 -15.27
N ASP A 75 -3.42 9.61 -14.28
CA ASP A 75 -2.50 8.49 -14.40
C ASP A 75 -2.40 7.76 -13.05
N PHE A 76 -2.08 6.47 -13.07
CA PHE A 76 -1.90 5.70 -11.84
C PHE A 76 -0.90 4.56 -12.02
N GLU A 77 -0.20 4.23 -10.93
CA GLU A 77 0.62 3.03 -10.83
C GLU A 77 0.25 2.28 -9.56
N PHE A 78 0.04 0.97 -9.68
CA PHE A 78 -0.13 0.09 -8.54
C PHE A 78 1.08 -0.83 -8.41
N ARG A 79 1.81 -0.68 -7.30
CA ARG A 79 2.96 -1.51 -6.95
C ARG A 79 2.57 -2.47 -5.83
N HIS A 80 2.50 -3.75 -6.15
CA HIS A 80 2.41 -4.79 -5.12
C HIS A 80 3.68 -4.80 -4.29
N GLY A 81 3.55 -4.74 -2.97
CA GLY A 81 4.68 -5.00 -2.08
C GLY A 81 5.24 -6.41 -2.31
N THR A 82 6.57 -6.51 -2.27
CA THR A 82 7.31 -7.72 -2.59
C THR A 82 7.45 -8.64 -1.36
N MET A 83 7.98 -9.85 -1.55
CA MET A 83 8.28 -10.76 -0.43
C MET A 83 9.48 -10.27 0.41
N ASP A 84 10.37 -9.48 -0.19
CA ASP A 84 11.48 -8.84 0.53
C ASP A 84 10.99 -7.80 1.54
N ASP A 85 9.93 -7.03 1.22
CA ASP A 85 9.30 -6.09 2.15
C ASP A 85 8.69 -6.80 3.37
N VAL A 86 8.13 -8.00 3.15
CA VAL A 86 7.63 -8.87 4.21
C VAL A 86 8.77 -9.31 5.12
N PHE A 87 9.87 -9.78 4.52
CA PHE A 87 11.04 -10.27 5.25
C PHE A 87 11.72 -9.15 6.06
N LEU A 88 11.86 -7.94 5.50
CA LEU A 88 12.39 -6.76 6.20
C LEU A 88 11.51 -6.32 7.37
N ARG A 89 10.18 -6.32 7.23
CA ARG A 89 9.27 -5.97 8.34
C ARG A 89 9.27 -7.01 9.47
N LEU A 90 9.38 -8.29 9.13
CA LEU A 90 9.43 -9.38 10.12
C LEU A 90 10.73 -9.37 10.91
N THR A 91 11.87 -9.13 10.26
CA THR A 91 13.18 -9.07 10.93
C THR A 91 13.33 -7.83 11.81
N ARG A 92 12.73 -6.68 11.47
CA ARG A 92 12.75 -5.48 12.31
C ARG A 92 12.03 -5.66 13.66
N LYS A 93 10.93 -6.42 13.71
CA LYS A 93 10.22 -6.74 14.96
C LYS A 93 10.96 -7.72 15.88
N GLY A 94 12.00 -8.41 15.40
CA GLY A 94 12.82 -9.31 16.21
C GLY A 94 14.01 -8.64 16.91
N GLN A 95 14.25 -7.35 16.65
CA GLN A 95 15.40 -6.59 17.17
C GLN A 95 15.02 -5.62 18.30
N GLU A 96 13.73 -5.46 18.59
CA GLU A 96 13.25 -4.74 19.78
C GLU A 96 13.11 -5.74 20.93
N LYS A 97 14.23 -5.98 21.63
CA LYS A 97 14.27 -6.59 22.96
C LYS A 97 14.87 -5.59 23.93
#